data_AF-A0A2A8J8H1-F1
#
_entry.id   AF-A0A2A8J8H1-F1
#
_cell.length_a   1.000
_cell.length_b   1.000
_cell.length_c   1.000
_cell.angle_alpha   90.00
_cell.angle_beta   90.00
_cell.angle_gamma   90.00
#
_symmetry.space_group_name_H-M   'P 1'
#
loop_
_entity.id
_entity.type
_entity.pdbx_description
1 polymer ?
#
loop_
_entity_poly.entity_id
_entity_poly.type
_entity_poly.pdbx_seq_one_letter_code
_entity_poly.pdbx_strand_id
1 'polypeptide(L)'
;MTLIHGFIDFHLFPRDKGDIFMFYNMNDELLFAGKARKVRQRIKNHFEDNVSPIKNHRDEVYRIDVRIVENPMEREIYETYMINEFQAKYNEDKVFYK
;
A
#
# COMPACT_ATOMS: atom_id res chain seq x y z
N MET A 1 19.22 10.17 15.46
CA MET A 1 20.12 9.34 14.62
C MET A 1 19.60 7.92 14.68
N THR A 2 19.10 7.26 13.66
CA THR A 2 18.89 7.57 12.24
C THR A 2 17.89 6.51 11.78
N LEU A 3 16.72 6.87 11.25
CA LEU A 3 15.98 5.93 10.41
C LEU A 3 15.87 6.58 9.05
N ILE A 4 16.72 6.11 8.16
CA ILE A 4 16.72 6.40 6.74
C ILE A 4 15.32 6.01 6.25
N HIS A 5 14.44 7.01 6.13
CA HIS A 5 13.16 6.84 5.45
C HIS A 5 13.55 6.57 4.00
N GLY A 6 13.58 5.28 3.64
CA GLY A 6 13.87 4.82 2.29
C GLY A 6 13.15 5.73 1.31
N PHE A 7 13.89 6.19 0.31
CA PHE A 7 13.52 7.14 -0.74
C PHE A 7 12.09 6.93 -1.28
N ILE A 8 11.08 7.41 -0.56
CA ILE A 8 9.75 7.61 -1.11
C ILE A 8 9.75 9.07 -1.49
N ASP A 9 10.24 9.37 -2.70
CA ASP A 9 9.99 10.68 -3.27
C ASP A 9 8.51 10.75 -3.63
N PHE A 10 7.70 11.09 -2.63
CA PHE A 10 6.25 11.25 -2.77
C PHE A 10 5.90 12.24 -3.88
N HIS A 11 6.84 13.09 -4.32
CA HIS A 11 6.67 14.00 -5.45
C HIS A 11 6.54 13.27 -6.80
N LEU A 12 6.96 12.02 -6.89
CA LEU A 12 6.83 11.19 -8.09
C LEU A 12 5.43 10.57 -8.25
N PHE A 13 4.68 10.40 -7.15
CA PHE A 13 3.31 9.88 -7.25
C PHE A 13 2.38 10.89 -7.91
N PRO A 14 1.33 10.50 -8.64
CA PRO A 14 0.40 11.50 -9.13
C PRO A 14 -0.31 12.17 -7.94
N ARG A 15 -0.50 13.50 -7.99
CA ARG A 15 -1.09 14.25 -6.86
C ARG A 15 -2.54 13.84 -6.58
N ASP A 16 -3.31 13.63 -7.64
CA ASP A 16 -4.76 13.39 -7.60
C ASP A 16 -5.17 12.19 -8.47
N LYS A 17 -4.21 11.35 -8.83
CA LYS A 17 -4.43 10.13 -9.62
C LYS A 17 -3.64 8.98 -9.00
N GLY A 18 -4.11 7.77 -9.15
CA GLY A 18 -3.62 6.63 -8.41
C GLY A 18 -4.81 6.00 -7.72
N ASP A 19 -4.93 4.69 -7.88
CA ASP A 19 -6.09 3.96 -7.44
C ASP A 19 -5.71 2.87 -6.47
N ILE A 20 -4.62 2.16 -6.74
CA ILE A 20 -4.11 1.07 -5.90
C ILE A 20 -2.69 1.41 -5.48
N PHE A 21 -2.37 1.18 -4.21
CA PHE A 21 -1.03 1.26 -3.65
C PHE A 21 -0.67 -0.04 -2.93
N MET A 22 0.61 -0.38 -2.93
CA MET A 22 1.15 -1.59 -2.30
C MET A 22 2.40 -1.23 -1.52
N PHE A 23 2.54 -1.81 -0.33
CA PHE A 23 3.73 -1.73 0.51
C PHE A 23 4.46 -3.06 0.49
N TYR A 24 5.75 -3.04 0.21
CA TYR A 24 6.60 -4.22 0.17
C TYR A 24 7.75 -4.09 1.16
N ASN A 25 8.21 -5.21 1.70
CA ASN A 25 9.45 -5.25 2.47
C ASN A 25 10.69 -5.42 1.60
N MET A 26 11.86 -5.51 2.22
CA MET A 26 13.14 -5.68 1.54
C MET A 26 13.28 -7.01 0.77
N ASN A 27 12.41 -7.98 1.02
CA ASN A 27 12.39 -9.29 0.38
C ASN A 27 11.33 -9.36 -0.75
N ASP A 28 10.77 -8.23 -1.17
CA ASP A 28 9.68 -8.14 -2.15
C ASP A 28 8.37 -8.80 -1.71
N GLU A 29 8.17 -9.06 -0.42
CA GLU A 29 6.93 -9.60 0.11
C GLU A 29 5.89 -8.49 0.30
N LEU A 30 4.65 -8.74 -0.10
CA LEU A 30 3.56 -7.79 0.03
C LEU A 30 3.14 -7.67 1.50
N LEU A 31 3.34 -6.50 2.09
CA LEU A 31 2.93 -6.18 3.45
C LEU A 31 1.46 -5.76 3.48
N PHE A 32 1.07 -4.90 2.55
CA PHE A 32 -0.27 -4.33 2.50
C PHE A 32 -0.62 -3.85 1.10
N ALA A 33 -1.87 -4.06 0.68
CA ALA A 33 -2.43 -3.45 -0.52
C ALA A 33 -3.73 -2.72 -0.17
N GLY A 34 -3.95 -1.56 -0.80
CA GLY A 34 -5.18 -0.82 -0.63
C GLY A 34 -5.45 0.14 -1.77
N LYS A 35 -6.66 0.69 -1.80
CA LYS A 35 -7.07 1.69 -2.79
C LYS A 35 -7.36 3.06 -2.21
N ALA A 36 -7.14 4.12 -2.99
CA ALA A 36 -7.51 5.48 -2.62
C ALA A 36 -7.62 6.39 -3.82
N ARG A 37 -8.58 7.33 -3.82
CA ARG A 37 -8.65 8.42 -4.82
C ARG A 37 -7.54 9.46 -4.64
N LYS A 38 -7.03 9.61 -3.40
CA LYS A 38 -5.94 10.52 -3.03
C LYS A 38 -4.78 9.70 -2.46
N VAL A 39 -4.09 8.95 -3.32
CA VAL A 39 -3.06 7.97 -2.91
C VAL A 39 -1.96 8.58 -2.05
N ARG A 40 -1.42 9.75 -2.43
CA ARG A 40 -0.38 10.42 -1.62
C ARG A 40 -0.83 10.66 -0.17
N GLN A 41 -2.03 11.24 0.01
CA GLN A 41 -2.58 11.49 1.34
C GLN A 41 -2.84 10.17 2.08
N ARG A 42 -3.40 9.16 1.40
CA ARG A 42 -3.67 7.87 2.03
C ARG A 42 -2.41 7.18 2.50
N ILE A 43 -1.35 7.16 1.69
CA ILE A 43 -0.06 6.59 2.08
C ILE A 43 0.48 7.34 3.29
N LYS A 44 0.49 8.68 3.27
CA LYS A 44 0.92 9.50 4.42
C LYS A 44 0.21 9.10 5.71
N ASN A 45 -1.12 8.96 5.66
CA ASN A 45 -1.92 8.50 6.79
C ASN A 45 -1.51 7.11 7.31
N HIS A 46 -1.12 6.17 6.44
CA HIS A 46 -0.63 4.86 6.90
C HIS A 46 0.65 4.97 7.75
N PHE A 47 1.49 6.00 7.52
CA PHE A 47 2.71 6.27 8.27
C PHE A 47 2.51 7.16 9.50
N GLU A 48 1.43 7.92 9.58
CA GLU A 48 1.17 8.89 10.66
C GLU A 48 0.06 8.46 11.64
N ASP A 49 -0.99 7.79 11.15
CA ASP A 49 -2.21 7.52 11.93
C ASP A 49 -2.14 6.22 12.75
N ASN A 50 -2.81 6.18 13.90
CA ASN A 50 -2.81 5.04 14.83
C ASN A 50 -3.78 3.89 14.48
N VAL A 51 -4.50 4.01 13.36
CA VAL A 51 -5.49 3.02 12.89
C VAL A 51 -5.02 2.22 11.66
N SER A 52 -3.84 2.53 11.15
CA SER A 52 -3.25 1.79 10.01
C SER A 52 -3.00 0.33 10.39
N PRO A 53 -3.36 -0.65 9.53
CA PRO A 53 -2.99 -2.05 9.75
C PRO A 53 -1.48 -2.28 9.85
N ILE A 54 -0.68 -1.43 9.19
CA ILE A 54 0.79 -1.49 9.24
C ILE A 54 1.41 -0.65 10.36
N LYS A 55 0.62 -0.07 11.29
CA LYS A 55 1.12 0.93 12.26
C LYS A 55 2.32 0.46 13.10
N ASN A 56 2.36 -0.83 13.43
CA ASN A 56 3.42 -1.46 14.23
C ASN A 56 4.54 -2.08 13.37
N HIS A 57 4.46 -1.90 12.04
CA HIS A 57 5.28 -2.58 11.05
C HIS A 57 5.79 -1.62 9.96
N ARG A 58 5.82 -0.31 10.25
CA ARG A 58 6.18 0.73 9.27
C ARG A 58 7.63 0.65 8.84
N ASP A 59 8.49 0.19 9.73
CA ASP A 59 9.91 -0.08 9.52
C ASP A 59 10.17 -1.25 8.57
N GLU A 60 9.19 -2.14 8.36
CA GLU A 60 9.29 -3.19 7.34
C GLU A 60 9.10 -2.64 5.92
N VAL A 61 8.48 -1.47 5.74
CA VAL A 61 8.17 -0.93 4.40
C VAL A 61 9.44 -0.41 3.73
N TYR A 62 9.84 -1.10 2.66
CA TYR A 62 11.04 -0.79 1.86
C TYR A 62 10.70 -0.22 0.49
N ARG A 63 9.60 -0.67 -0.14
CA ARG A 63 9.11 -0.17 -1.44
C ARG A 63 7.62 0.15 -1.38
N ILE A 64 7.23 1.21 -2.08
CA ILE A 64 5.84 1.57 -2.31
C ILE A 64 5.58 1.63 -3.82
N ASP A 65 4.64 0.82 -4.30
CA ASP A 65 4.19 0.85 -5.68
C ASP A 65 2.80 1.47 -5.78
N VAL A 66 2.56 2.23 -6.84
CA VAL A 66 1.25 2.85 -7.13
C VAL A 66 0.83 2.53 -8.56
N ARG A 67 -0.42 2.10 -8.73
CA ARG A 67 -1.03 1.81 -10.03
C ARG A 67 -2.28 2.68 -10.22
N ILE A 68 -2.44 3.18 -11.44
CA ILE A 68 -3.64 3.87 -11.89
C ILE A 68 -4.53 2.83 -12.57
N VAL A 69 -5.79 2.73 -12.17
CA VAL A 69 -6.77 1.78 -12.68
C VAL A 69 -8.09 2.53 -12.88
N GLU A 70 -8.32 2.94 -14.13
CA GLU A 70 -9.43 3.83 -14.49
C GLU A 70 -10.79 3.15 -14.28
N ASN A 71 -10.89 1.85 -14.63
CA ASN A 71 -12.13 1.11 -14.49
C ASN A 71 -12.40 0.76 -13.01
N PRO A 72 -13.53 1.19 -12.43
CA PRO A 72 -13.83 0.94 -11.03
C PRO A 72 -14.04 -0.55 -10.70
N MET A 73 -14.54 -1.35 -11.65
CA MET A 73 -14.73 -2.79 -11.47
C MET A 73 -13.38 -3.51 -11.44
N GLU A 74 -12.48 -3.20 -12.37
CA GLU A 74 -11.12 -3.76 -12.38
C GLU A 74 -10.37 -3.43 -11.09
N ARG A 75 -10.56 -2.21 -10.57
CA ARG A 75 -9.94 -1.78 -9.31
C ARG A 75 -10.35 -2.64 -8.12
N GLU A 76 -11.63 -2.99 -8.00
CA GLU A 76 -12.11 -3.89 -6.94
C GLU A 76 -11.52 -5.30 -7.08
N ILE A 77 -11.44 -5.79 -8.31
CA ILE A 77 -10.88 -7.10 -8.63
C ILE A 77 -9.38 -7.12 -8.30
N TYR A 78 -8.61 -6.13 -8.77
CA TYR A 78 -7.17 -6.07 -8.59
C TYR A 78 -6.75 -5.90 -7.13
N GLU A 79 -7.45 -5.10 -6.34
CA GLU A 79 -7.17 -5.00 -4.89
C GLU A 79 -7.32 -6.38 -4.24
N THR A 80 -8.45 -7.04 -4.48
CA THR A 80 -8.73 -8.37 -3.92
C THR A 80 -7.73 -9.40 -4.42
N TYR A 81 -7.44 -9.41 -5.73
CA TYR A 81 -6.48 -10.31 -6.35
C TYR A 81 -5.08 -10.14 -5.74
N MET A 82 -4.56 -8.91 -5.66
CA MET A 82 -3.23 -8.65 -5.09
C MET A 82 -3.12 -9.11 -3.64
N ILE A 83 -4.15 -8.83 -2.82
CA ILE A 83 -4.18 -9.26 -1.42
C ILE A 83 -4.03 -10.78 -1.31
N ASN A 84 -4.71 -11.53 -2.18
CA ASN A 84 -4.81 -12.98 -2.05
C ASN A 84 -3.69 -13.74 -2.78
N GLU A 85 -3.35 -13.32 -3.99
CA GLU A 85 -2.27 -13.92 -4.78
C GLU A 85 -0.91 -13.76 -4.09
N PHE A 86 -0.63 -12.56 -3.58
CA PHE A 86 0.65 -12.25 -2.93
C PHE A 86 0.58 -12.32 -1.40
N GLN A 87 -0.53 -12.83 -0.86
CA GLN A 87 -0.74 -13.07 0.57
C GLN A 87 -0.36 -11.89 1.47
N ALA A 88 -0.96 -10.72 1.22
CA ALA A 88 -0.65 -9.46 1.91
C ALA A 88 -0.69 -9.61 3.45
N LYS A 89 0.48 -9.53 4.08
CA LYS A 89 0.70 -9.93 5.48
C LYS A 89 -0.24 -9.23 6.48
N TYR A 90 -0.48 -7.93 6.27
CA TYR A 90 -1.20 -7.05 7.20
C TYR A 90 -2.58 -6.60 6.69
N ASN A 91 -3.07 -7.15 5.58
CA ASN A 91 -4.49 -6.98 5.23
C ASN A 91 -5.37 -7.82 6.18
N GLU A 92 -6.42 -7.19 6.69
CA GLU A 92 -7.44 -7.84 7.53
C GLU A 92 -8.73 -8.09 6.75
N ASP A 93 -9.06 -7.21 5.81
CA ASP A 93 -10.23 -7.31 4.94
C ASP A 93 -9.87 -7.93 3.58
N LYS A 94 -10.84 -8.58 2.93
CA LYS A 94 -10.73 -9.24 1.63
C LYS A 94 -9.64 -10.33 1.56
N VAL A 95 -9.37 -11.00 2.69
CA VAL A 95 -8.41 -12.10 2.79
C VAL A 95 -9.14 -13.45 2.78
N PHE A 96 -8.80 -14.31 1.81
CA PHE A 96 -9.46 -15.60 1.55
C PHE A 96 -8.51 -16.82 1.57
N TYR A 97 -7.22 -16.60 1.85
CA TYR A 97 -6.20 -17.66 1.94
C TYR A 97 -5.84 -18.06 3.38
N LYS A 98 -6.47 -17.43 4.38
CA LYS A 98 -6.27 -17.71 5.80
C LYS A 98 -7.27 -18.75 6.29
#